data_AF-A0A7K6ZAH6-F1
#
_entry.id   AF-A0A7K6ZAH6-F1
#
_cell.length_a   1.000
_cell.length_b   1.000
_cell.length_c   1.000
_cell.angle_alpha   90.00
_cell.angle_beta   90.00
_cell.angle_gamma   90.00
#
_symmetry.space_group_name_H-M   'P 1'
#
loop_
_entity.id
_entity.type
_entity.pdbx_description
1 polymer ?
#
loop_
_entity_poly.entity_id
_entity_poly.type
_entity_poly.pdbx_seq_one_letter_code
_entity_poly.pdbx_strand_id
1 'polypeptide(L)'
;NRTFIISPYFDGRESKVTRVIGIVHHEDVKQLYCWFCCQPNKIYVSRAKIDVHSDRFEFPYGATDIVCLEPQNCDPTHVSIHQSPHGNIEQLPRFEIKNRKAETFSVDFTVCISAMFGNYNNVLQFIQSVEMYKILGVQKVVIYKNNCSRLMEKVLKFYVEEGTVEIIPWPIDSHLRVSSDWRFMHDGTHIGYYGQITALNDCIYRNMQRSKFVVLSDADEIILPLKHPDWKTMMSSLQKQNPRTGVFLFENHIFPKTVSTHVFNISSWNAVPGVNILQHVHREPDRKDVINPKKMIIDPRKVVQTSVHSVLRAYGKSVDVPMDIALIYHCRVPLQG
;
A
#
# COMPACT_ATOMS: atom_id res chain seq x y z
N ASN A 1 3.39 3.64 -24.80
CA ASN A 1 2.09 3.44 -24.12
C ASN A 1 2.03 4.39 -22.93
N ARG A 2 0.94 5.14 -22.73
CA ARG A 2 0.83 6.20 -21.68
C ARG A 2 -0.15 5.85 -20.55
N THR A 3 -0.70 4.64 -20.60
CA THR A 3 -1.63 4.07 -19.62
C THR A 3 -1.12 2.70 -19.23
N PHE A 4 -0.99 2.45 -17.93
CA PHE A 4 -0.57 1.18 -17.36
C PHE A 4 -1.65 0.70 -16.40
N ILE A 5 -2.10 -0.53 -16.59
CA ILE A 5 -3.17 -1.14 -15.78
C ILE A 5 -2.54 -2.03 -14.72
N ILE A 6 -2.89 -1.82 -13.45
CA ILE A 6 -2.44 -2.68 -12.36
C ILE A 6 -3.48 -3.77 -12.09
N SER A 7 -4.72 -3.37 -11.88
CA SER A 7 -5.76 -4.27 -11.39
C SER A 7 -7.15 -3.63 -11.39
N PRO A 8 -8.19 -4.37 -11.83
CA PRO A 8 -9.57 -3.93 -11.68
C PRO A 8 -10.25 -4.57 -10.46
N TYR A 9 -11.09 -3.77 -9.79
CA TYR A 9 -11.89 -4.17 -8.64
C TYR A 9 -13.32 -3.65 -8.79
N PHE A 10 -14.29 -4.48 -8.46
CA PHE A 10 -15.68 -4.08 -8.27
C PHE A 10 -15.78 -3.20 -7.02
N ASP A 11 -16.43 -2.05 -7.14
CA ASP A 11 -16.59 -1.10 -6.05
C ASP A 11 -18.04 -0.64 -6.00
N GLY A 12 -18.85 -1.36 -5.21
CA GLY A 12 -20.29 -1.10 -5.06
C GLY A 12 -20.66 -0.11 -3.94
N ARG A 13 -19.70 0.65 -3.40
CA ARG A 13 -19.92 1.48 -2.19
C ARG A 13 -20.87 2.66 -2.43
N GLU A 14 -20.83 3.25 -3.62
CA GLU A 14 -21.74 4.35 -4.03
C GLU A 14 -22.58 3.99 -5.25
N SER A 15 -21.99 3.27 -6.21
CA SER A 15 -22.64 2.90 -7.47
C SER A 15 -22.03 1.62 -8.00
N LYS A 16 -22.69 0.96 -8.95
CA LYS A 16 -22.17 -0.26 -9.59
C LYS A 16 -21.03 0.09 -10.55
N VAL A 17 -19.79 0.13 -10.06
CA VAL A 17 -18.60 0.46 -10.87
C VAL A 17 -17.52 -0.62 -10.75
N THR A 18 -16.74 -0.76 -11.82
CA THR A 18 -15.40 -1.34 -11.76
C THR A 18 -14.41 -0.18 -11.66
N ARG A 19 -13.62 -0.15 -10.58
CA ARG A 19 -12.50 0.77 -10.41
C ARG A 19 -11.21 0.06 -10.78
N VAL A 20 -10.51 0.57 -11.78
CA VAL A 20 -9.22 0.05 -12.22
C VAL A 20 -8.12 0.91 -11.66
N ILE A 21 -7.28 0.33 -10.80
CA ILE A 21 -6.06 0.95 -10.32
C ILE A 21 -5.05 0.94 -11.47
N GLY A 22 -4.51 2.11 -11.79
CA GLY A 22 -3.61 2.29 -12.90
C GLY A 22 -2.61 3.41 -12.67
N ILE A 23 -1.74 3.59 -13.67
CA ILE A 23 -0.80 4.70 -13.76
C ILE A 23 -1.00 5.34 -15.14
N VAL A 24 -1.23 6.64 -15.20
CA VAL A 24 -1.40 7.36 -16.46
C VAL A 24 -0.51 8.60 -16.50
N HIS A 25 -0.10 8.99 -17.71
CA HIS A 25 0.48 10.31 -17.91
C HIS A 25 -0.63 11.36 -17.76
N HIS A 26 -0.52 12.24 -16.76
CA HIS A 26 -1.64 13.07 -16.32
C HIS A 26 -2.12 14.06 -17.40
N GLU A 27 -1.21 14.53 -18.25
CA GLU A 27 -1.53 15.46 -19.33
C GLU A 27 -1.94 14.77 -20.63
N ASP A 28 -1.43 13.58 -20.92
CA ASP A 28 -1.50 13.02 -22.27
C ASP A 28 -2.70 12.09 -22.46
N VAL A 29 -3.15 11.46 -21.38
CA VAL A 29 -4.27 10.52 -21.42
C VAL A 29 -5.57 11.30 -21.23
N LYS A 30 -6.23 11.63 -22.34
CA LYS A 30 -7.45 12.44 -22.34
C LYS A 30 -8.74 11.63 -22.21
N GLN A 31 -8.74 10.40 -22.73
CA GLN A 31 -9.92 9.55 -22.75
C GLN A 31 -9.54 8.08 -22.69
N LEU A 32 -10.36 7.32 -21.99
CA LEU A 32 -10.31 5.87 -21.91
C LEU A 32 -11.74 5.33 -21.91
N TYR A 33 -11.90 4.11 -22.39
CA TYR A 33 -13.14 3.37 -22.46
C TYR A 33 -12.93 1.99 -21.85
N CYS A 34 -13.92 1.56 -21.10
CA CYS A 34 -13.94 0.25 -20.47
C CYS A 34 -14.86 -0.66 -21.27
N TRP A 35 -14.34 -1.82 -21.64
CA TRP A 35 -15.02 -2.82 -22.43
C TRP A 35 -15.29 -4.02 -21.53
N PHE A 36 -16.58 -4.26 -21.26
CA PHE A 36 -17.05 -5.35 -20.43
C PHE A 36 -17.60 -6.48 -21.27
N CYS A 37 -17.17 -7.70 -20.97
CA CYS A 37 -17.70 -8.92 -21.57
C CYS A 37 -18.87 -9.45 -20.73
N CYS A 38 -20.09 -9.31 -21.23
CA CYS A 38 -21.29 -9.86 -20.62
C CYS A 38 -21.73 -11.14 -21.34
N GLN A 39 -22.17 -12.15 -20.59
CA GLN A 39 -22.63 -13.41 -21.19
C GLN A 39 -24.04 -13.26 -21.82
N PRO A 40 -24.33 -14.02 -22.90
CA PRO A 40 -23.40 -14.72 -23.80
C PRO A 40 -23.04 -13.78 -24.97
N ASN A 41 -21.84 -13.18 -24.94
CA ASN A 41 -21.25 -12.35 -26.00
C ASN A 41 -21.79 -10.94 -26.24
N LYS A 42 -22.45 -10.31 -25.25
CA LYS A 42 -22.75 -8.88 -25.34
C LYS A 42 -21.57 -8.06 -24.82
N ILE A 43 -21.00 -7.22 -25.67
CA ILE A 43 -19.97 -6.25 -25.27
C ILE A 43 -20.68 -4.99 -24.80
N TYR A 44 -20.33 -4.52 -23.61
CA TYR A 44 -20.75 -3.21 -23.13
C TYR A 44 -19.54 -2.28 -23.04
N VAL A 45 -19.66 -1.09 -23.63
CA VAL A 45 -18.60 -0.08 -23.62
C VAL A 45 -19.08 1.13 -22.83
N SER A 46 -18.33 1.50 -21.81
CA SER A 46 -18.57 2.72 -21.02
C SER A 46 -17.37 3.65 -21.14
N ARG A 47 -17.61 4.96 -21.28
CA ARG A 47 -16.53 5.95 -21.10
C ARG A 47 -16.03 5.89 -19.65
N ALA A 48 -14.72 5.80 -19.48
CA ALA A 48 -14.10 5.81 -18.17
C ALA A 48 -13.97 7.24 -17.64
N LYS A 49 -14.20 7.42 -16.34
CA LYS A 49 -13.73 8.61 -15.62
C LYS A 49 -12.28 8.37 -15.20
N ILE A 50 -11.37 9.21 -15.66
CA ILE A 50 -9.95 9.16 -15.30
C ILE A 50 -9.73 10.08 -14.11
N ASP A 51 -9.50 9.50 -12.94
CA ASP A 51 -9.33 10.22 -11.68
C ASP A 51 -7.89 10.06 -11.20
N VAL A 52 -7.00 10.94 -11.70
CA VAL A 52 -5.58 10.96 -11.34
C VAL A 52 -5.44 11.51 -9.93
N HIS A 53 -4.71 10.80 -9.07
CA HIS A 53 -4.54 11.19 -7.67
C HIS A 53 -3.78 12.51 -7.59
N SER A 54 -4.22 13.40 -6.69
CA SER A 54 -3.66 14.74 -6.57
C SER A 54 -2.20 14.76 -6.12
N ASP A 55 -1.79 13.77 -5.32
CA ASP A 55 -0.47 13.72 -4.70
C ASP A 55 0.57 13.02 -5.59
N ARG A 56 0.78 13.58 -6.79
CA ARG A 56 1.74 13.06 -7.78
C ARG A 56 3.18 13.56 -7.58
N PHE A 57 3.41 14.45 -6.61
CA PHE A 57 4.71 15.09 -6.35
C PHE A 57 5.42 15.62 -7.61
N GLU A 58 4.65 16.29 -8.46
CA GLU A 58 5.09 16.89 -9.73
C GLU A 58 5.52 15.90 -10.83
N PHE A 59 5.47 14.58 -10.60
CA PHE A 59 5.80 13.59 -11.62
C PHE A 59 4.79 13.56 -12.79
N PRO A 60 5.23 13.27 -14.02
CA PRO A 60 4.37 13.23 -15.20
C PRO A 60 3.40 12.02 -15.22
N TYR A 61 3.76 10.92 -14.55
CA TYR A 61 2.87 9.78 -14.35
C TYR A 61 2.39 9.71 -12.90
N GLY A 62 1.08 9.51 -12.72
CA GLY A 62 0.45 9.46 -11.40
C GLY A 62 -0.42 8.22 -11.19
N ALA A 63 -0.55 7.80 -9.92
CA ALA A 63 -1.55 6.82 -9.51
C ALA A 63 -2.95 7.31 -9.93
N THR A 64 -3.77 6.42 -10.46
CA THR A 64 -5.04 6.79 -11.10
C THR A 64 -6.11 5.76 -10.83
N ASP A 65 -7.30 6.22 -10.48
CA ASP A 65 -8.52 5.42 -10.52
C ASP A 65 -9.18 5.61 -11.89
N ILE A 66 -9.19 4.57 -12.72
CA ILE A 66 -9.98 4.55 -13.97
C ILE A 66 -11.33 3.93 -13.60
N VAL A 67 -12.34 4.79 -13.42
CA VAL A 67 -13.66 4.39 -12.93
C VAL A 67 -14.60 4.11 -14.11
N CYS A 68 -15.11 2.89 -14.17
CA CYS A 68 -15.96 2.38 -15.24
C CYS A 68 -17.36 2.06 -14.69
N LEU A 69 -18.40 2.71 -15.23
CA LEU A 69 -19.78 2.34 -14.92
C LEU A 69 -20.11 0.98 -15.52
N GLU A 70 -20.56 0.06 -14.68
CA GLU A 70 -20.94 -1.27 -15.14
C GLU A 70 -22.37 -1.28 -15.71
N PRO A 71 -22.64 -2.17 -16.67
CA PRO A 71 -24.00 -2.39 -17.15
C PRO A 71 -24.89 -2.91 -16.01
N GLN A 72 -26.12 -2.38 -15.89
CA GLN A 72 -27.06 -2.81 -14.85
C GLN A 72 -27.45 -4.30 -15.00
N ASN A 73 -27.62 -4.76 -16.23
CA ASN A 73 -28.16 -6.10 -16.54
C ASN A 73 -27.08 -7.19 -16.62
N CYS A 74 -25.88 -6.93 -16.09
CA CYS A 74 -24.76 -7.86 -16.18
C CYS A 74 -23.74 -7.62 -15.05
N ASP A 75 -23.12 -8.70 -14.57
CA ASP A 75 -21.99 -8.67 -13.64
C ASP A 75 -20.73 -9.13 -14.36
N PRO A 76 -19.96 -8.19 -14.96
CA PRO A 76 -18.76 -8.56 -15.68
C PRO A 76 -17.71 -9.17 -14.74
N THR A 77 -17.03 -10.21 -15.24
CA THR A 77 -15.88 -10.82 -14.55
C THR A 77 -14.55 -10.26 -15.05
N HIS A 78 -14.54 -9.65 -16.24
CA HIS A 78 -13.35 -9.08 -16.86
C HIS A 78 -13.65 -7.70 -17.46
N VAL A 79 -12.62 -6.87 -17.54
CA VAL A 79 -12.65 -5.58 -18.21
C VAL A 79 -11.41 -5.40 -19.07
N SER A 80 -11.57 -4.74 -20.22
CA SER A 80 -10.47 -4.24 -21.04
C SER A 80 -10.51 -2.71 -21.08
N ILE A 81 -9.34 -2.07 -21.11
CA ILE A 81 -9.21 -0.61 -21.15
C ILE A 81 -8.59 -0.19 -22.49
N HIS A 82 -9.23 0.76 -23.18
CA HIS A 82 -8.79 1.20 -24.50
C HIS A 82 -9.04 2.70 -24.71
N GLN A 83 -8.30 3.34 -25.63
CA GLN A 83 -8.45 4.78 -25.92
C GLN A 83 -9.66 5.12 -26.80
N SER A 84 -10.21 4.12 -27.49
CA SER A 84 -11.35 4.25 -28.41
C SER A 84 -12.55 3.39 -27.97
N PRO A 85 -13.80 3.84 -28.19
CA PRO A 85 -15.00 3.05 -27.99
C PRO A 85 -15.28 2.06 -29.13
N HIS A 86 -14.53 2.16 -30.23
CA HIS A 86 -14.58 1.27 -31.38
C HIS A 86 -13.28 0.50 -31.51
N GLY A 87 -13.37 -0.75 -31.99
CA GLY A 87 -12.24 -1.65 -32.16
C GLY A 87 -12.64 -3.12 -31.97
N ASN A 88 -11.65 -4.01 -32.10
CA ASN A 88 -11.83 -5.42 -31.84
C ASN A 88 -11.39 -5.78 -30.41
N ILE A 89 -12.35 -6.18 -29.57
CA ILE A 89 -12.08 -6.55 -28.17
C ILE A 89 -11.17 -7.78 -28.03
N GLU A 90 -11.13 -8.66 -29.04
CA GLU A 90 -10.30 -9.87 -29.02
C GLU A 90 -8.80 -9.56 -29.04
N GLN A 91 -8.45 -8.36 -29.51
CA GLN A 91 -7.07 -7.86 -29.53
C GLN A 91 -6.71 -7.09 -28.25
N LEU A 92 -7.67 -6.87 -27.35
CA LEU A 92 -7.45 -6.12 -26.11
C LEU A 92 -7.06 -7.04 -24.96
N PRO A 93 -6.08 -6.66 -24.12
CA PRO A 93 -5.82 -7.34 -22.87
C PRO A 93 -7.08 -7.36 -21.99
N ARG A 94 -7.42 -8.53 -21.45
CA ARG A 94 -8.55 -8.72 -20.53
C ARG A 94 -8.02 -8.87 -19.11
N PHE A 95 -8.54 -8.05 -18.20
CA PHE A 95 -8.15 -8.06 -16.80
C PHE A 95 -9.30 -8.60 -15.94
N GLU A 96 -9.04 -9.63 -15.14
CA GLU A 96 -10.02 -10.19 -14.18
C GLU A 96 -10.31 -9.17 -13.07
N ILE A 97 -11.60 -8.94 -12.81
CA ILE A 97 -12.07 -8.10 -11.70
C ILE A 97 -11.92 -8.90 -10.40
N LYS A 98 -10.86 -8.58 -9.65
CA LYS A 98 -10.28 -9.49 -8.64
C LYS A 98 -11.19 -9.83 -7.47
N ASN A 99 -12.05 -8.91 -7.04
CA ASN A 99 -12.89 -9.07 -5.85
C ASN A 99 -14.35 -9.42 -6.16
N ARG A 100 -14.61 -10.05 -7.31
CA ARG A 100 -15.94 -10.56 -7.70
C ARG A 100 -16.31 -11.87 -7.00
N LYS A 101 -15.31 -12.70 -6.72
CA LYS A 101 -15.52 -13.97 -6.03
C LYS A 101 -15.64 -13.66 -4.53
N ALA A 102 -16.68 -14.17 -3.90
CA ALA A 102 -16.81 -14.11 -2.45
C ALA A 102 -15.67 -14.92 -1.83
N GLU A 103 -14.73 -14.26 -1.17
CA GLU A 103 -13.68 -14.93 -0.40
C GLU A 103 -14.17 -15.08 1.04
N THR A 104 -14.18 -16.32 1.56
CA THR A 104 -14.51 -16.61 2.95
C THR A 104 -13.25 -16.74 3.79
N PHE A 105 -12.49 -15.64 4.03
CA PHE A 105 -11.58 -15.51 5.18
C PHE A 105 -11.33 -14.02 5.48
N SER A 106 -11.88 -13.54 6.59
CA SER A 106 -11.68 -12.18 7.11
C SER A 106 -10.52 -12.19 8.11
N VAL A 107 -9.32 -11.79 7.69
CA VAL A 107 -8.23 -11.54 8.65
C VAL A 107 -8.48 -10.23 9.39
N ASP A 108 -8.01 -10.13 10.64
CA ASP A 108 -8.17 -8.88 11.40
C ASP A 108 -7.25 -7.79 10.83
N PHE A 109 -6.00 -8.14 10.49
CA PHE A 109 -4.99 -7.19 10.01
C PHE A 109 -4.18 -7.73 8.84
N THR A 110 -4.02 -6.89 7.82
CA THR A 110 -3.02 -7.05 6.77
C THR A 110 -2.08 -5.85 6.74
N VAL A 111 -0.77 -6.08 6.73
CA VAL A 111 0.23 -5.02 6.50
C VAL A 111 0.52 -4.94 5.01
N CYS A 112 0.49 -3.73 4.44
CA CYS A 112 0.86 -3.45 3.07
C CYS A 112 2.19 -2.70 3.05
N ILE A 113 3.23 -3.39 2.61
CA ILE A 113 4.52 -2.78 2.27
C ILE A 113 4.45 -2.48 0.77
N SER A 114 4.55 -1.20 0.43
CA SER A 114 4.54 -0.69 -0.94
C SER A 114 5.75 -1.17 -1.75
N ALA A 115 6.57 -0.31 -2.35
CA ALA A 115 7.65 -0.78 -3.22
C ALA A 115 8.89 -1.27 -2.41
N MET A 116 9.21 -2.56 -2.49
CA MET A 116 10.52 -3.09 -2.08
C MET A 116 11.48 -2.99 -3.29
N PHE A 117 12.30 -1.94 -3.31
CA PHE A 117 13.19 -1.58 -4.43
C PHE A 117 14.64 -1.36 -3.98
N GLY A 118 15.51 -1.01 -4.95
CA GLY A 118 16.87 -0.54 -4.65
C GLY A 118 17.79 -1.64 -4.12
N ASN A 119 17.59 -2.89 -4.54
CA ASN A 119 18.29 -4.05 -4.02
C ASN A 119 18.18 -4.15 -2.48
N TYR A 120 16.94 -4.05 -1.98
CA TYR A 120 16.64 -4.09 -0.55
C TYR A 120 17.39 -5.22 0.18
N ASN A 121 18.19 -4.86 1.19
CA ASN A 121 19.08 -5.78 1.89
C ASN A 121 19.07 -5.59 3.42
N ASN A 122 18.04 -4.94 3.98
CA ASN A 122 17.90 -4.78 5.42
C ASN A 122 17.24 -6.02 6.04
N VAL A 123 17.96 -7.14 5.98
CA VAL A 123 17.43 -8.49 6.24
C VAL A 123 17.02 -8.69 7.68
N LEU A 124 17.90 -8.37 8.62
CA LEU A 124 17.63 -8.57 10.04
C LEU A 124 16.44 -7.71 10.52
N GLN A 125 16.40 -6.43 10.13
CA GLN A 125 15.29 -5.55 10.48
C GLN A 125 13.97 -6.06 9.91
N PHE A 126 13.95 -6.52 8.65
CA PHE A 126 12.73 -7.06 8.05
C PHE A 126 12.20 -8.28 8.81
N ILE A 127 13.07 -9.22 9.17
CA ILE A 127 12.70 -10.39 10.00
C ILE A 127 12.09 -9.92 11.33
N GLN A 128 12.76 -8.99 12.02
CA GLN A 128 12.29 -8.46 13.29
C GLN A 128 10.94 -7.73 13.17
N SER A 129 10.72 -6.99 12.08
CA SER A 129 9.43 -6.35 11.79
C SER A 129 8.33 -7.37 11.55
N VAL A 130 8.57 -8.42 10.74
CA VAL A 130 7.56 -9.46 10.46
C VAL A 130 7.20 -10.25 11.72
N GLU A 131 8.18 -10.64 12.54
CA GLU A 131 7.90 -11.31 13.81
C GLU A 131 7.14 -10.40 14.80
N MET A 132 7.48 -9.10 14.84
CA MET A 132 6.72 -8.14 15.64
C MET A 132 5.28 -7.99 15.13
N TYR A 133 5.06 -7.97 13.81
CA TYR A 133 3.70 -7.96 13.25
C TYR A 133 2.88 -9.18 13.68
N LYS A 134 3.48 -10.37 13.70
CA LYS A 134 2.82 -11.59 14.19
C LYS A 134 2.43 -11.45 15.67
N ILE A 135 3.32 -10.92 16.51
CA ILE A 135 3.04 -10.63 17.93
C ILE A 135 1.88 -9.63 18.08
N LEU A 136 1.83 -8.61 17.23
CA LEU A 136 0.78 -7.57 17.25
C LEU A 136 -0.57 -8.05 16.67
N GLY A 137 -0.63 -9.28 16.15
CA GLY A 137 -1.85 -9.95 15.68
C GLY A 137 -2.08 -9.90 14.17
N VAL A 138 -1.04 -9.63 13.38
CA VAL A 138 -1.10 -9.64 11.91
C VAL A 138 -1.14 -11.05 11.36
N GLN A 139 -2.04 -11.29 10.40
CA GLN A 139 -2.15 -12.57 9.70
C GLN A 139 -1.52 -12.55 8.30
N LYS A 140 -1.44 -11.38 7.65
CA LYS A 140 -0.88 -11.25 6.31
C LYS A 140 -0.02 -10.01 6.15
N VAL A 141 1.08 -10.15 5.41
CA VAL A 141 1.95 -9.06 4.96
C VAL A 141 2.03 -9.10 3.44
N VAL A 142 1.48 -8.10 2.78
CA VAL A 142 1.53 -7.96 1.31
C VAL A 142 2.70 -7.07 0.94
N ILE A 143 3.56 -7.53 0.03
CA ILE A 143 4.77 -6.81 -0.39
C ILE A 143 4.77 -6.62 -1.89
N TYR A 144 4.86 -5.37 -2.37
CA TYR A 144 5.06 -5.09 -3.79
C TYR A 144 6.55 -5.11 -4.11
N LYS A 145 7.00 -6.27 -4.60
CA LYS A 145 8.42 -6.55 -4.77
C LYS A 145 8.90 -6.14 -6.16
N ASN A 146 9.82 -5.18 -6.20
CA ASN A 146 10.58 -4.85 -7.39
C ASN A 146 11.90 -5.62 -7.41
N ASN A 147 12.80 -5.35 -6.45
CA ASN A 147 14.10 -6.01 -6.36
C ASN A 147 14.63 -6.03 -4.91
N CYS A 148 15.24 -7.14 -4.50
CA CYS A 148 15.90 -7.32 -3.21
C CYS A 148 17.12 -8.25 -3.32
N SER A 149 17.93 -8.29 -2.27
CA SER A 149 19.11 -9.16 -2.24
C SER A 149 18.76 -10.65 -2.28
N ARG A 150 19.71 -11.50 -2.70
CA ARG A 150 19.53 -12.97 -2.71
C ARG A 150 19.21 -13.56 -1.34
N LEU A 151 19.75 -12.96 -0.27
CA LEU A 151 19.43 -13.40 1.09
C LEU A 151 17.99 -13.03 1.46
N MET A 152 17.55 -11.82 1.09
CA MET A 152 16.16 -11.39 1.27
C MET A 152 15.19 -12.31 0.51
N GLU A 153 15.51 -12.73 -0.72
CA GLU A 153 14.68 -13.70 -1.48
C GLU A 153 14.45 -15.00 -0.70
N LYS A 154 15.47 -15.52 -0.01
CA LYS A 154 15.34 -16.73 0.81
C LYS A 154 14.42 -16.51 2.02
N VAL A 155 14.54 -15.36 2.67
CA VAL A 155 13.69 -14.97 3.81
C VAL A 155 12.24 -14.78 3.36
N LEU A 156 12.01 -14.09 2.25
CA LEU A 156 10.68 -13.92 1.68
C LEU A 156 10.07 -15.28 1.30
N LYS A 157 10.85 -16.18 0.69
CA LYS A 157 10.40 -17.54 0.38
C LYS A 157 9.93 -18.28 1.63
N PHE A 158 10.68 -18.21 2.73
CA PHE A 158 10.29 -18.81 4.01
C PHE A 158 8.93 -18.29 4.50
N TYR A 159 8.73 -16.97 4.53
CA TYR A 159 7.45 -16.39 4.99
C TYR A 159 6.28 -16.60 4.03
N VAL A 160 6.55 -16.78 2.73
CA VAL A 160 5.53 -17.18 1.75
C VAL A 160 5.10 -18.62 1.99
N GLU A 161 6.04 -19.54 2.22
CA GLU A 161 5.75 -20.94 2.55
C GLU A 161 5.04 -21.09 3.90
N GLU A 162 5.40 -20.28 4.89
CA GLU A 162 4.68 -20.17 6.17
C GLU A 162 3.25 -19.62 5.98
N GLY A 163 3.03 -18.85 4.92
CA GLY A 163 1.75 -18.20 4.62
C GLY A 163 1.58 -16.81 5.24
N THR A 164 2.59 -16.26 5.92
CA THR A 164 2.54 -14.90 6.48
C THR A 164 2.67 -13.83 5.39
N VAL A 165 3.51 -14.05 4.37
CA VAL A 165 3.80 -13.07 3.31
C VAL A 165 3.11 -13.42 1.99
N GLU A 166 2.50 -12.43 1.34
CA GLU A 166 2.03 -12.47 -0.06
C GLU A 166 2.88 -11.52 -0.90
N ILE A 167 3.57 -12.03 -1.91
CA ILE A 167 4.39 -11.21 -2.81
C ILE A 167 3.58 -10.82 -4.04
N ILE A 168 3.52 -9.52 -4.33
CA ILE A 168 3.02 -8.98 -5.58
C ILE A 168 4.21 -8.58 -6.44
N PRO A 169 4.44 -9.22 -7.61
CA PRO A 169 5.46 -8.77 -8.54
C PRO A 169 5.21 -7.31 -8.96
N TRP A 170 6.24 -6.48 -8.85
CA TRP A 170 6.16 -5.04 -9.15
C TRP A 170 7.26 -4.59 -10.12
N PRO A 171 7.24 -5.04 -11.38
CA PRO A 171 8.28 -4.79 -12.38
C PRO A 171 8.15 -3.38 -13.02
N ILE A 172 7.86 -2.36 -12.21
CA ILE A 172 7.52 -1.03 -12.70
C ILE A 172 8.67 -0.36 -13.49
N ASP A 173 9.91 -0.67 -13.14
CA ASP A 173 11.14 -0.21 -13.80
C ASP A 173 11.33 -0.81 -15.20
N SER A 174 10.64 -1.92 -15.50
CA SER A 174 10.57 -2.47 -16.87
C SER A 174 9.60 -1.70 -17.77
N HIS A 175 8.81 -0.78 -17.21
CA HIS A 175 7.74 -0.06 -17.93
C HIS A 175 7.87 1.46 -17.86
N LEU A 176 8.45 1.99 -16.78
CA LEU A 176 8.61 3.41 -16.51
C LEU A 176 10.02 3.71 -16.02
N ARG A 177 10.54 4.90 -16.34
CA ARG A 177 11.77 5.42 -15.71
C ARG A 177 11.43 5.80 -14.28
N VAL A 178 11.81 5.00 -13.31
CA VAL A 178 11.48 5.23 -11.90
C VAL A 178 12.49 6.13 -11.21
N SER A 179 12.04 6.90 -10.22
CA SER A 179 12.91 7.65 -9.30
C SER A 179 12.97 6.97 -7.94
N SER A 180 14.13 7.06 -7.29
CA SER A 180 14.33 6.76 -5.87
C SER A 180 13.96 7.92 -4.96
N ASP A 181 13.55 9.06 -5.52
CA ASP A 181 13.17 10.26 -4.79
C ASP A 181 11.66 10.48 -4.79
N TRP A 182 11.20 11.21 -3.77
CA TRP A 182 9.78 11.51 -3.57
C TRP A 182 9.29 12.65 -4.46
N ARG A 183 10.18 13.56 -4.86
CA ARG A 183 9.86 14.76 -5.65
C ARG A 183 10.44 14.64 -7.06
N PHE A 184 9.68 15.09 -8.05
CA PHE A 184 10.18 15.19 -9.40
C PHE A 184 11.28 16.25 -9.51
N MET A 185 12.45 15.84 -10.01
CA MET A 185 13.64 16.71 -10.13
C MET A 185 13.91 17.17 -11.57
N HIS A 186 12.95 17.01 -12.49
CA HIS A 186 13.14 17.28 -13.92
C HIS A 186 14.28 16.48 -14.57
N ASP A 187 14.61 15.30 -14.02
CA ASP A 187 15.68 14.39 -14.46
C ASP A 187 15.21 13.37 -15.53
N GLY A 188 13.99 13.55 -16.03
CA GLY A 188 13.34 12.65 -16.99
C GLY A 188 12.82 11.35 -16.37
N THR A 189 12.81 11.21 -15.05
CA THR A 189 12.04 10.15 -14.39
C THR A 189 10.55 10.37 -14.55
N HIS A 190 9.79 9.28 -14.54
CA HIS A 190 8.37 9.23 -14.82
C HIS A 190 7.53 9.17 -13.55
N ILE A 191 8.02 8.51 -12.50
CA ILE A 191 7.27 8.26 -11.25
C ILE A 191 8.20 8.10 -10.05
N GLY A 192 7.81 8.67 -8.91
CA GLY A 192 8.55 8.62 -7.63
C GLY A 192 8.41 7.30 -6.88
N TYR A 193 9.44 6.98 -6.08
CA TYR A 193 9.56 5.77 -5.25
C TYR A 193 8.98 4.50 -5.88
N TYR A 194 9.32 4.26 -7.15
CA TYR A 194 8.88 3.04 -7.85
C TYR A 194 7.35 2.86 -7.80
N GLY A 195 6.57 3.94 -7.87
CA GLY A 195 5.10 3.88 -7.87
C GLY A 195 4.48 3.50 -6.52
N GLN A 196 5.11 3.91 -5.42
CA GLN A 196 4.69 3.63 -4.05
C GLN A 196 3.18 3.87 -3.81
N ILE A 197 2.68 5.02 -4.24
CA ILE A 197 1.27 5.40 -4.07
C ILE A 197 0.34 4.42 -4.80
N THR A 198 0.69 4.03 -6.02
CA THR A 198 -0.09 3.07 -6.80
C THR A 198 -0.14 1.71 -6.11
N ALA A 199 0.98 1.24 -5.56
CA ALA A 199 1.06 -0.01 -4.81
C ALA A 199 0.19 0.03 -3.54
N LEU A 200 0.24 1.13 -2.76
CA LEU A 200 -0.60 1.30 -1.57
C LEU A 200 -2.08 1.24 -1.93
N ASN A 201 -2.49 1.94 -2.99
CA ASN A 201 -3.88 1.93 -3.44
C ASN A 201 -4.32 0.55 -3.96
N ASP A 202 -3.50 -0.15 -4.76
CA ASP A 202 -3.80 -1.54 -5.13
C ASP A 202 -4.01 -2.43 -3.89
N CYS A 203 -3.18 -2.25 -2.87
CA CYS A 203 -3.25 -3.07 -1.66
C CYS A 203 -4.53 -2.86 -0.87
N ILE A 204 -5.05 -1.63 -0.82
CA ILE A 204 -6.35 -1.32 -0.18
C ILE A 204 -7.47 -2.12 -0.86
N TYR A 205 -7.58 -2.03 -2.18
CA TYR A 205 -8.67 -2.69 -2.91
C TYR A 205 -8.53 -4.21 -2.92
N ARG A 206 -7.30 -4.72 -3.05
CA ARG A 206 -6.99 -6.15 -2.91
C ARG A 206 -7.52 -6.71 -1.59
N ASN A 207 -7.38 -5.94 -0.51
CA ASN A 207 -7.73 -6.37 0.84
C ASN A 207 -9.12 -5.90 1.31
N MET A 208 -9.87 -5.19 0.46
CA MET A 208 -11.17 -4.60 0.80
C MET A 208 -12.20 -5.61 1.33
N GLN A 209 -12.16 -6.85 0.83
CA GLN A 209 -13.04 -7.94 1.28
C GLN A 209 -12.31 -9.03 2.08
N ARG A 210 -10.99 -8.89 2.25
CA ARG A 210 -10.12 -9.91 2.89
C ARG A 210 -9.72 -9.52 4.31
N SER A 211 -9.65 -8.22 4.60
CA SER A 211 -9.10 -7.71 5.86
C SER A 211 -10.07 -6.76 6.55
N LYS A 212 -10.20 -6.90 7.87
CA LYS A 212 -10.93 -5.93 8.69
C LYS A 212 -10.20 -4.59 8.73
N PHE A 213 -8.87 -4.64 8.87
CA PHE A 213 -7.99 -3.49 8.80
C PHE A 213 -6.80 -3.73 7.88
N VAL A 214 -6.36 -2.66 7.23
CA VAL A 214 -5.12 -2.62 6.45
C VAL A 214 -4.18 -1.61 7.08
N VAL A 215 -2.93 -2.02 7.31
CA VAL A 215 -1.86 -1.16 7.81
C VAL A 215 -0.99 -0.74 6.65
N LEU A 216 -0.93 0.56 6.37
CA LEU A 216 -0.10 1.13 5.32
C LEU A 216 1.17 1.66 5.97
N SER A 217 2.26 0.89 5.90
CA SER A 217 3.52 1.17 6.59
C SER A 217 4.72 0.85 5.70
N ASP A 218 5.86 1.47 5.99
CA ASP A 218 7.12 1.11 5.34
C ASP A 218 7.75 -0.11 6.04
N ALA A 219 8.70 -0.78 5.38
CA ALA A 219 9.28 -2.03 5.90
C ALA A 219 10.14 -1.84 7.17
N ASP A 220 10.57 -0.61 7.43
CA ASP A 220 11.43 -0.19 8.53
C ASP A 220 10.69 0.55 9.66
N GLU A 221 9.36 0.59 9.59
CA GLU A 221 8.47 1.27 10.54
C GLU A 221 7.48 0.29 11.18
N ILE A 222 7.28 0.40 12.49
CA ILE A 222 6.33 -0.44 13.24
C ILE A 222 5.42 0.44 14.09
N ILE A 223 4.10 0.28 13.96
CA ILE A 223 3.15 0.92 14.88
C ILE A 223 3.15 0.15 16.20
N LEU A 224 3.72 0.74 17.25
CA LEU A 224 3.81 0.16 18.58
C LEU A 224 2.72 0.70 19.51
N PRO A 225 1.79 -0.15 19.98
CA PRO A 225 0.88 0.20 21.07
C PRO A 225 1.64 0.38 22.38
N LEU A 226 1.29 1.42 23.14
CA LEU A 226 1.87 1.71 24.46
C LEU A 226 0.91 1.40 25.62
N LYS A 227 -0.41 1.52 25.37
CA LYS A 227 -1.47 1.28 26.36
C LYS A 227 -2.20 -0.05 26.18
N HIS A 228 -1.89 -0.77 25.11
CA HIS A 228 -2.58 -2.00 24.73
C HIS A 228 -1.56 -3.08 24.39
N PRO A 229 -1.88 -4.37 24.58
CA PRO A 229 -0.96 -5.45 24.30
C PRO A 229 -0.76 -5.71 22.79
N ASP A 230 -1.78 -5.42 21.98
CA ASP A 230 -1.80 -5.74 20.55
C ASP A 230 -2.68 -4.74 19.76
N TRP A 231 -2.64 -4.86 18.42
CA TRP A 231 -3.46 -4.01 17.55
C TRP A 231 -4.96 -4.31 17.70
N LYS A 232 -5.34 -5.55 17.98
CA LYS A 232 -6.75 -5.93 18.13
C LYS A 232 -7.43 -5.18 19.27
N THR A 233 -6.80 -5.14 20.43
CA THR A 233 -7.29 -4.47 21.64
C THR A 233 -7.25 -2.95 21.44
N MET A 234 -6.16 -2.43 20.87
CA MET A 234 -6.03 -1.00 20.55
C MET A 234 -7.14 -0.55 19.59
N MET A 235 -7.33 -1.24 18.47
CA MET A 235 -8.33 -0.87 17.48
C MET A 235 -9.76 -1.01 18.02
N SER A 236 -10.03 -2.01 18.86
CA SER A 236 -11.33 -2.15 19.52
C SER A 236 -11.63 -0.94 20.42
N SER A 237 -10.65 -0.45 21.18
CA SER A 237 -10.76 0.76 22.00
C SER A 237 -10.97 2.00 21.13
N LEU A 238 -10.13 2.19 20.11
CA LEU A 238 -10.17 3.35 19.21
C LEU A 238 -11.49 3.42 18.42
N GLN A 239 -12.01 2.30 17.93
CA GLN A 239 -13.30 2.25 17.24
C GLN A 239 -14.48 2.55 18.17
N LYS A 240 -14.45 2.08 19.43
CA LYS A 240 -15.49 2.40 20.41
C LYS A 240 -15.56 3.90 20.71
N GLN A 241 -14.41 4.55 20.80
CA GLN A 241 -14.30 5.99 21.00
C GLN A 241 -14.65 6.79 19.73
N ASN A 242 -14.40 6.20 18.55
CA ASN A 242 -14.52 6.87 17.26
C ASN A 242 -15.33 6.03 16.23
N PRO A 243 -16.64 5.83 16.42
CA PRO A 243 -17.43 4.85 15.65
C PRO A 243 -17.55 5.15 14.14
N ARG A 244 -17.39 6.42 13.73
CA ARG A 244 -17.44 6.84 12.32
C ARG A 244 -16.08 6.90 11.64
N THR A 245 -15.01 6.52 12.34
CA THR A 245 -13.65 6.59 11.81
C THR A 245 -13.37 5.40 10.90
N GLY A 246 -12.67 5.67 9.81
CA GLY A 246 -12.13 4.68 8.88
C GLY A 246 -10.62 4.77 8.71
N VAL A 247 -9.98 5.81 9.27
CA VAL A 247 -8.56 6.09 9.13
C VAL A 247 -8.00 6.49 10.49
N PHE A 248 -7.04 5.72 11.00
CA PHE A 248 -6.33 6.01 12.25
C PHE A 248 -4.89 6.34 11.89
N LEU A 249 -4.47 7.57 12.17
CA LEU A 249 -3.15 8.09 11.83
C LEU A 249 -2.25 8.01 13.06
N PHE A 250 -1.05 7.48 12.89
CA PHE A 250 -0.04 7.30 13.93
C PHE A 250 1.18 8.14 13.57
N GLU A 251 1.77 8.81 14.55
CA GLU A 251 2.89 9.71 14.33
C GLU A 251 4.23 8.95 14.31
N ASN A 252 5.10 9.32 13.36
CA ASN A 252 6.46 8.79 13.23
C ASN A 252 7.42 9.41 14.24
N HIS A 253 8.15 8.55 14.96
CA HIS A 253 9.24 8.96 15.82
C HIS A 253 10.52 8.18 15.52
N ILE A 254 11.64 8.90 15.60
CA ILE A 254 12.97 8.41 15.24
C ILE A 254 13.63 7.70 16.41
N PHE A 255 14.11 6.48 16.15
CA PHE A 255 14.97 5.71 17.04
C PHE A 255 16.34 5.58 16.36
N PRO A 256 17.31 6.44 16.72
CA PRO A 256 18.51 6.62 15.92
C PRO A 256 19.42 5.40 16.00
N LYS A 257 19.91 4.97 14.83
CA LYS A 257 20.88 3.86 14.69
C LYS A 257 22.23 4.12 15.37
N THR A 258 22.51 5.36 15.76
CA THR A 258 23.73 5.79 16.43
C THR A 258 23.69 5.60 17.95
N VAL A 259 22.50 5.40 18.53
CA VAL A 259 22.34 5.16 19.97
C VAL A 259 21.84 3.74 20.16
N SER A 260 22.65 2.89 20.80
CA SER A 260 22.34 1.48 20.99
C SER A 260 22.56 1.03 22.44
N THR A 261 21.85 -0.03 22.81
CA THR A 261 22.01 -0.73 24.08
C THR A 261 22.56 -2.13 23.83
N HIS A 262 23.35 -2.66 24.77
CA HIS A 262 23.94 -3.99 24.64
C HIS A 262 23.00 -5.12 25.08
N VAL A 263 21.77 -4.80 25.52
CA VAL A 263 20.82 -5.76 26.11
C VAL A 263 20.47 -6.88 25.12
N PHE A 264 20.24 -6.55 23.85
CA PHE A 264 19.88 -7.50 22.80
C PHE A 264 21.01 -7.69 21.78
N ASN A 265 22.24 -7.87 22.27
CA ASN A 265 23.40 -8.18 21.44
C ASN A 265 23.55 -9.70 21.24
N ILE A 266 22.86 -10.24 20.23
CA ILE A 266 22.94 -11.65 19.88
C ILE A 266 24.00 -11.84 18.79
N SER A 267 25.15 -12.38 19.18
CA SER A 267 26.34 -12.48 18.31
C SER A 267 26.09 -13.22 16.99
N SER A 268 25.22 -14.24 17.00
CA SER A 268 24.85 -14.99 15.79
C SER A 268 24.11 -14.14 14.75
N TRP A 269 23.51 -13.02 15.14
CA TRP A 269 22.80 -12.13 14.21
C TRP A 269 23.73 -11.14 13.50
N ASN A 270 24.96 -10.94 13.97
CA ASN A 270 25.92 -10.00 13.37
C ASN A 270 26.30 -10.36 11.92
N ALA A 271 26.12 -11.62 11.53
CA ALA A 271 26.36 -12.08 10.16
C ALA A 271 25.18 -11.80 9.21
N VAL A 272 24.01 -11.38 9.73
CA VAL A 272 22.81 -11.08 8.94
C VAL A 272 22.82 -9.60 8.56
N PRO A 273 22.81 -9.24 7.26
CA PRO A 273 22.75 -7.85 6.82
C PRO A 273 21.52 -7.12 7.38
N GLY A 274 21.70 -5.87 7.78
CA GLY A 274 20.62 -5.01 8.28
C GLY A 274 20.83 -4.58 9.72
N VAL A 275 19.83 -3.90 10.27
CA VAL A 275 19.90 -3.32 11.62
C VAL A 275 19.16 -4.19 12.62
N ASN A 276 19.78 -4.45 13.76
CA ASN A 276 19.12 -5.07 14.90
C ASN A 276 18.31 -4.01 15.65
N ILE A 277 17.03 -3.88 15.33
CA ILE A 277 16.19 -2.82 15.89
C ILE A 277 16.02 -2.93 17.40
N LEU A 278 16.19 -4.11 17.99
CA LEU A 278 16.07 -4.31 19.44
C LEU A 278 17.18 -3.60 20.24
N GLN A 279 18.28 -3.21 19.59
CA GLN A 279 19.32 -2.43 20.24
C GLN A 279 18.98 -0.93 20.33
N HIS A 280 18.02 -0.44 19.54
CA HIS A 280 17.74 0.99 19.36
C HIS A 280 16.44 1.41 20.04
N VAL A 281 16.41 1.40 21.37
CA VAL A 281 15.19 1.69 22.14
C VAL A 281 15.06 3.14 22.63
N HIS A 282 16.08 3.97 22.38
CA HIS A 282 16.06 5.38 22.72
C HIS A 282 15.46 6.19 21.58
N ARG A 283 14.47 7.02 21.89
CA ARG A 283 13.79 7.88 20.93
C ARG A 283 14.44 9.25 20.90
N GLU A 284 14.49 9.90 19.73
CA GLU A 284 14.80 11.32 19.66
C GLU A 284 13.73 12.17 20.40
N PRO A 285 14.11 13.34 20.96
CA PRO A 285 13.15 14.33 21.43
C PRO A 285 12.24 14.84 20.31
N ASP A 286 11.08 15.38 20.68
CA ASP A 286 10.14 15.95 19.70
C ASP A 286 10.70 17.24 19.08
N ARG A 287 10.49 17.39 17.77
CA ARG A 287 10.95 18.53 16.98
C ARG A 287 9.90 19.63 17.00
N LYS A 288 10.20 20.75 17.66
CA LYS A 288 9.22 21.83 17.93
C LYS A 288 8.54 22.41 16.68
N ASP A 289 9.24 22.46 15.54
CA ASP A 289 8.77 23.13 14.32
C ASP A 289 8.64 22.17 13.13
N VAL A 290 8.59 20.86 13.37
CA VAL A 290 8.49 19.86 12.31
C VAL A 290 7.28 18.98 12.54
N ILE A 291 6.38 18.94 11.55
CA ILE A 291 5.29 17.97 11.53
C ILE A 291 5.90 16.61 11.22
N ASN A 292 5.80 15.69 12.18
CA ASN A 292 6.23 14.32 11.98
C ASN A 292 5.34 13.64 10.92
N PRO A 293 5.93 12.90 9.97
CA PRO A 293 5.16 12.08 9.04
C PRO A 293 4.28 11.08 9.79
N LYS A 294 3.21 10.64 9.14
CA LYS A 294 2.28 9.67 9.71
C LYS A 294 2.18 8.43 8.86
N LYS A 295 1.80 7.32 9.47
CA LYS A 295 1.30 6.10 8.79
C LYS A 295 -0.04 5.74 9.39
N MET A 296 -0.70 4.73 8.82
CA MET A 296 -2.11 4.52 9.11
C MET A 296 -2.54 3.08 9.20
N ILE A 297 -3.48 2.84 10.10
CA ILE A 297 -4.35 1.66 10.10
C ILE A 297 -5.70 2.12 9.59
N ILE A 298 -6.21 1.49 8.53
CA ILE A 298 -7.44 1.88 7.86
C ILE A 298 -8.45 0.74 7.81
N ASP A 299 -9.74 1.09 7.70
CA ASP A 299 -10.76 0.19 7.20
C ASP A 299 -10.78 0.30 5.67
N PRO A 300 -10.35 -0.74 4.91
CA PRO A 300 -10.20 -0.64 3.47
C PRO A 300 -11.52 -0.40 2.73
N ARG A 301 -12.66 -0.69 3.37
CA ARG A 301 -14.00 -0.38 2.82
C ARG A 301 -14.33 1.10 2.91
N LYS A 302 -13.68 1.86 3.79
CA LYS A 302 -13.94 3.30 3.99
C LYS A 302 -12.94 4.21 3.29
N VAL A 303 -11.89 3.68 2.67
CA VAL A 303 -10.86 4.47 1.96
C VAL A 303 -10.97 4.25 0.46
N VAL A 304 -10.92 5.34 -0.31
CA VAL A 304 -11.00 5.32 -1.77
C VAL A 304 -9.63 5.59 -2.39
N GLN A 305 -8.91 6.58 -1.88
CA GLN A 305 -7.59 6.98 -2.36
C GLN A 305 -6.67 7.35 -1.20
N THR A 306 -5.43 6.89 -1.22
CA THR A 306 -4.40 7.23 -0.23
C THR A 306 -3.16 7.81 -0.88
N SER A 307 -2.45 8.65 -0.14
CA SER A 307 -1.03 8.94 -0.34
C SER A 307 -0.20 8.14 0.68
N VAL A 308 1.08 8.49 0.84
CA VAL A 308 2.05 7.85 1.74
C VAL A 308 1.78 8.17 3.21
N HIS A 309 1.38 9.42 3.51
CA HIS A 309 1.23 9.91 4.89
C HIS A 309 -0.19 10.37 5.26
N SER A 310 -1.10 10.36 4.29
CA SER A 310 -2.48 10.82 4.47
C SER A 310 -3.42 10.12 3.50
N VAL A 311 -4.71 10.18 3.79
CA VAL A 311 -5.78 9.72 2.89
C VAL A 311 -6.26 10.90 2.05
N LEU A 312 -6.37 10.70 0.74
CA LEU A 312 -6.84 11.72 -0.21
C LEU A 312 -8.37 11.73 -0.31
N ARG A 313 -9.00 10.54 -0.26
CA ARG A 313 -10.46 10.39 -0.31
C ARG A 313 -10.92 9.18 0.49
N ALA A 314 -11.91 9.39 1.36
CA ALA A 314 -12.53 8.36 2.18
C ALA A 314 -14.00 8.68 2.48
N TYR A 315 -14.78 7.63 2.77
CA TYR A 315 -16.13 7.72 3.31
C TYR A 315 -16.13 7.85 4.85
N GLY A 316 -15.05 7.41 5.50
CA GLY A 316 -14.87 7.50 6.96
C GLY A 316 -14.13 8.77 7.38
N LYS A 317 -14.29 9.16 8.66
CA LYS A 317 -13.45 10.20 9.26
C LYS A 317 -12.02 9.68 9.50
N SER A 318 -11.08 10.61 9.57
CA SER A 318 -9.72 10.39 10.05
C SER A 318 -9.59 10.83 11.50
N VAL A 319 -8.79 10.11 12.29
CA VAL A 319 -8.42 10.51 13.64
C VAL A 319 -6.91 10.39 13.79
N ASP A 320 -6.30 11.40 14.40
CA ASP A 320 -4.93 11.33 14.88
C ASP A 320 -4.92 10.57 16.20
N VAL A 321 -4.19 9.47 16.25
CA VAL A 321 -4.05 8.66 17.46
C VAL A 321 -3.03 9.33 18.38
N PRO A 322 -3.42 9.68 19.62
CA PRO A 322 -2.50 10.23 20.60
C PRO A 322 -1.27 9.33 20.81
N MET A 323 -0.09 9.95 20.90
CA MET A 323 1.19 9.25 21.04
C MET A 323 1.25 8.35 22.28
N ASP A 324 0.56 8.73 23.36
CA ASP A 324 0.47 7.93 24.59
C ASP A 324 -0.36 6.65 24.42
N ILE A 325 -1.13 6.52 23.33
CA ILE A 325 -1.80 5.27 22.95
C ILE A 325 -0.87 4.41 22.09
N ALA A 326 -0.30 5.01 21.04
CA ALA A 326 0.59 4.33 20.11
C ALA A 326 1.42 5.33 19.30
N LEU A 327 2.59 4.87 18.86
CA LEU A 327 3.48 5.62 17.99
C LEU A 327 4.07 4.72 16.90
N ILE A 328 4.63 5.31 15.85
CA ILE A 328 5.45 4.57 14.90
C ILE A 328 6.90 4.62 15.36
N TYR A 329 7.45 3.44 15.58
CA TYR A 329 8.87 3.20 15.77
C TYR A 329 9.58 3.19 14.42
N HIS A 330 10.44 4.16 14.17
CA HIS A 330 11.25 4.24 12.94
C HIS A 330 12.73 4.18 13.28
N CYS A 331 13.34 2.99 13.12
CA CYS A 331 14.78 2.84 13.33
C CYS A 331 15.55 3.30 12.10
N ARG A 332 16.17 4.48 12.17
CA ARG A 332 16.86 5.12 11.04
C ARG A 332 17.99 6.05 11.47
N VAL A 333 18.62 6.70 10.50
CA VAL A 333 19.60 7.76 10.78
C VAL A 333 18.95 8.89 11.59
N PRO A 334 19.67 9.51 12.54
CA PRO A 334 19.14 10.61 13.32
C PRO A 334 18.71 11.77 12.43
N LEU A 335 17.66 12.48 12.83
CA LEU A 335 17.20 13.72 12.19
C LEU A 335 17.58 14.95 13.02
N GLN A 336 18.07 14.74 14.24
CA GLN A 336 18.56 15.78 15.14
C GLN A 336 19.98 15.41 15.55
N GLY A 337 20.92 16.30 15.25
CA GLY A 337 22.35 16.17 15.57
C GLY A 337 22.83 17.35 16.38
#